data_AF-A0A0J9YEL7-F1
#
_entry.id   AF-A0A0J9YEL7-F1
#
_cell.length_a   1.000
_cell.length_b   1.000
_cell.length_c   1.000
_cell.angle_alpha   90.00
_cell.angle_beta   90.00
_cell.angle_gamma   90.00
#
_symmetry.space_group_name_H-M   'P 1'
#
loop_
_entity.id
_entity.type
_entity.pdbx_description
1 polymer ?
#
loop_
_entity_poly.entity_id
_entity_poly.type
_entity_poly.pdbx_seq_one_letter_code
_entity_poly.pdbx_strand_id
1 'polypeptide(L)'
;MDGKPYDAGKFAFSLRKTLMMEHLGLLPEQKRKPPKRKIDVDDPVTDSFFVGTWGAIAKKNTEIFEKVFNVIPTDKLKDFVEVQMHVAKIPLSETVPQVAEEYLRDLIGNLVEFPLNFLANANLAPGFTSKEGIVPSSVFT
;
A
#
# COMPACT_ATOMS: atom_id res chain seq x y z
N MET A 1 -5.52 22.51 -10.55
CA MET A 1 -5.35 22.30 -9.09
C MET A 1 -6.70 22.53 -8.47
N ASP A 2 -7.33 21.46 -8.01
CA ASP A 2 -8.75 21.45 -7.61
C ASP A 2 -9.68 21.97 -8.73
N GLY A 3 -9.45 21.50 -9.97
CA GLY A 3 -10.22 21.88 -11.15
C GLY A 3 -9.97 23.31 -11.68
N LYS A 4 -9.15 24.10 -10.99
CA LYS A 4 -8.82 25.49 -11.38
C LYS A 4 -7.48 25.58 -12.11
N PRO A 5 -7.29 26.55 -13.02
CA PRO A 5 -5.99 26.87 -13.60
C PRO A 5 -4.96 27.14 -12.49
N TYR A 6 -3.75 26.60 -12.65
CA TYR A 6 -2.70 26.72 -11.65
C TYR A 6 -1.31 26.64 -12.29
N ASP A 7 -0.45 27.60 -11.97
CA ASP A 7 0.94 27.61 -12.42
C ASP A 7 1.83 26.81 -11.47
N ALA A 8 2.15 25.59 -11.89
CA ALA A 8 3.01 24.71 -11.11
C ALA A 8 4.51 24.93 -11.43
N GLY A 9 5.34 24.89 -10.40
CA GLY A 9 6.80 24.90 -10.58
C GLY A 9 7.26 23.68 -11.37
N LYS A 10 8.06 23.89 -12.43
CA LYS A 10 8.44 22.84 -13.40
C LYS A 10 9.02 21.59 -12.76
N PHE A 11 9.99 21.75 -11.85
CA PHE A 11 10.68 20.63 -11.20
C PHE A 11 9.76 19.83 -10.26
N ALA A 12 9.07 20.53 -9.35
CA ALA A 12 8.16 19.87 -8.40
C ALA A 12 7.01 19.17 -9.12
N PHE A 13 6.47 19.79 -10.18
CA PHE A 13 5.43 19.20 -11.00
C PHE A 13 5.89 17.92 -11.70
N SER A 14 7.04 17.97 -12.39
CA SER A 14 7.55 16.80 -13.11
C SER A 14 7.89 15.66 -12.15
N LEU A 15 8.57 15.94 -11.04
CA LEU A 15 8.92 14.94 -10.04
C LEU A 15 7.67 14.26 -9.46
N ARG A 16 6.71 15.04 -8.96
CA ARG A 16 5.46 14.49 -8.40
C ARG A 16 4.67 13.71 -9.45
N LYS A 17 4.59 14.20 -10.69
CA LYS A 17 3.90 13.51 -11.78
C LYS A 17 4.52 12.15 -12.04
N THR A 18 5.85 12.07 -12.16
CA THR A 18 6.58 10.82 -12.38
C THR A 18 6.37 9.84 -11.23
N LEU A 19 6.48 10.27 -9.97
CA LEU A 19 6.26 9.41 -8.80
C LEU A 19 4.82 8.86 -8.75
N MET A 20 3.82 9.69 -9.03
CA MET A 20 2.43 9.22 -9.10
C MET A 20 2.21 8.23 -10.25
N MET A 21 2.81 8.50 -11.41
CA MET A 21 2.77 7.56 -12.54
C MET A 21 3.42 6.22 -12.17
N GLU A 22 4.55 6.22 -11.48
CA GLU A 22 5.23 5.01 -11.01
C GLU A 22 4.34 4.18 -10.08
N HIS A 23 3.78 4.81 -9.05
CA HIS A 23 2.91 4.15 -8.07
C HIS A 23 1.61 3.62 -8.68
N LEU A 24 1.12 4.23 -9.75
CA LEU A 24 -0.09 3.83 -10.48
C LEU A 24 0.20 2.89 -11.67
N GLY A 25 1.47 2.55 -11.94
CA GLY A 25 1.82 1.64 -13.03
C GLY A 25 1.71 2.27 -14.42
N LEU A 26 1.88 3.59 -14.54
CA LEU A 26 1.68 4.37 -15.76
C LEU A 26 2.98 4.73 -16.49
N LEU A 27 4.15 4.37 -15.95
CA LEU A 27 5.42 4.63 -16.63
C LEU A 27 5.59 3.70 -17.84
N PRO A 28 6.10 4.19 -18.99
CA PRO A 28 6.28 3.39 -20.20
C PRO A 28 7.14 2.13 -20.00
N GLU A 29 8.10 2.17 -19.08
CA GLU A 29 9.05 1.10 -18.81
C GLU A 29 8.43 -0.05 -18.00
N GLN A 30 7.26 0.18 -17.37
CA GLN A 30 6.58 -0.84 -16.57
C GLN A 30 5.89 -1.86 -17.49
N LYS A 31 6.37 -3.12 -17.49
CA LYS A 31 5.84 -4.24 -18.30
C LYS A 31 4.49 -4.78 -17.81
N ARG A 32 3.61 -3.94 -17.28
CA ARG A 32 2.28 -4.32 -16.77
C ARG A 32 1.19 -3.94 -17.76
N LYS A 33 0.04 -4.62 -17.65
CA LYS A 33 -1.15 -4.20 -18.40
C LYS A 33 -1.54 -2.79 -17.95
N PRO A 34 -1.74 -1.84 -18.88
CA PRO A 34 -2.19 -0.52 -18.50
C PRO A 34 -3.59 -0.62 -17.88
N PRO A 35 -3.94 0.30 -16.96
CA PRO A 35 -5.28 0.34 -16.40
C PRO A 35 -6.32 0.55 -17.51
N LYS A 36 -7.49 -0.09 -17.37
CA LYS A 36 -8.58 -0.03 -18.36
C LYS A 36 -9.06 1.40 -18.63
N ARG A 37 -8.99 2.27 -17.62
CA ARG A 37 -9.31 3.70 -17.72
C ARG A 37 -8.03 4.51 -17.80
N LYS A 38 -8.04 5.57 -18.61
CA LYS A 38 -6.99 6.60 -18.56
C LYS A 38 -7.05 7.28 -17.21
N ILE A 39 -5.90 7.35 -16.53
CA ILE A 39 -5.76 8.06 -15.26
C ILE A 39 -5.01 9.36 -15.55
N ASP A 40 -5.63 10.49 -15.22
CA ASP A 40 -4.99 11.80 -15.25
C ASP A 40 -4.39 12.09 -13.89
N VAL A 41 -3.12 12.46 -13.86
CA VAL A 41 -2.33 12.76 -12.66
C VAL A 41 -1.96 14.25 -12.59
N ASP A 42 -2.50 15.10 -13.47
CA ASP A 42 -2.17 16.52 -13.51
C ASP A 42 -2.80 17.32 -12.36
N ASP A 43 -3.99 16.92 -11.91
CA ASP A 43 -4.66 17.52 -10.75
C ASP A 43 -4.71 16.55 -9.55
N PRO A 44 -3.71 16.58 -8.65
CA PRO A 44 -3.57 15.59 -7.59
C PRO A 44 -4.54 15.77 -6.40
N VAL A 45 -5.29 16.87 -6.35
CA VAL A 45 -6.09 17.23 -5.16
C VAL A 45 -7.60 17.18 -5.38
N THR A 46 -8.07 16.95 -6.60
CA THR A 46 -9.50 16.76 -6.84
C THR A 46 -10.00 15.49 -6.16
N ASP A 47 -11.20 15.50 -5.59
CA ASP A 47 -11.80 14.31 -4.96
C ASP A 47 -11.89 13.12 -5.92
N SER A 48 -12.16 13.38 -7.21
CA SER A 48 -12.18 12.36 -8.25
C SER A 48 -10.84 11.63 -8.41
N PHE A 49 -9.73 12.35 -8.21
CA PHE A 49 -8.40 11.78 -8.25
C PHE A 49 -8.01 11.21 -6.88
N PHE A 50 -7.97 12.03 -5.84
CA PHE A 50 -7.44 11.66 -4.53
C PHE A 50 -8.25 10.54 -3.86
N VAL A 51 -9.57 10.64 -3.86
CA VAL A 51 -10.45 9.61 -3.27
C VAL A 51 -10.82 8.56 -4.32
N GLY A 52 -11.36 8.99 -5.46
CA GLY A 52 -11.94 8.12 -6.48
C GLY A 52 -10.91 7.33 -7.33
N THR A 53 -9.64 7.68 -7.25
CA THR A 53 -8.58 6.99 -8.00
C THR A 53 -7.45 6.54 -7.08
N TRP A 54 -6.73 7.44 -6.44
CA TRP A 54 -5.59 7.13 -5.59
C TRP A 54 -6.00 6.26 -4.40
N GLY A 55 -6.94 6.73 -3.56
CA GLY A 55 -7.44 5.96 -2.42
C GLY A 55 -8.12 4.66 -2.82
N ALA A 56 -9.01 4.70 -3.82
CA ALA A 56 -9.70 3.49 -4.31
C ALA A 56 -8.73 2.40 -4.82
N ILE A 57 -7.66 2.78 -5.53
CA ILE A 57 -6.63 1.84 -5.99
C ILE A 57 -5.82 1.31 -4.80
N ALA A 58 -5.39 2.18 -3.89
CA ALA A 58 -4.66 1.77 -2.68
C ALA A 58 -5.44 0.72 -1.89
N LYS A 59 -6.72 0.98 -1.63
CA LYS A 59 -7.62 0.07 -0.93
C LYS A 59 -7.76 -1.26 -1.66
N LYS A 60 -8.09 -1.23 -2.96
CA LYS A 60 -8.26 -2.44 -3.76
C LYS A 60 -6.99 -3.29 -3.80
N ASN A 61 -5.83 -2.67 -4.00
CA ASN A 61 -4.56 -3.38 -4.00
C ASN A 61 -4.28 -4.01 -2.62
N THR A 62 -4.54 -3.29 -1.53
CA THR A 62 -4.40 -3.80 -0.15
C THR A 62 -5.25 -5.06 0.06
N GLU A 63 -6.53 -5.01 -0.32
CA GLU A 63 -7.45 -6.15 -0.22
C GLU A 63 -6.95 -7.36 -1.04
N ILE A 64 -6.42 -7.12 -2.25
CA ILE A 64 -5.84 -8.18 -3.09
C ILE A 64 -4.61 -8.79 -2.42
N PHE A 65 -3.66 -7.99 -1.95
CA PHE A 65 -2.44 -8.50 -1.31
C PHE A 65 -2.74 -9.31 -0.04
N GLU A 66 -3.62 -8.79 0.81
CA GLU A 66 -4.06 -9.51 2.02
C GLU A 66 -4.74 -10.83 1.69
N LYS A 67 -5.59 -10.86 0.65
CA LYS A 67 -6.31 -12.09 0.26
C LYS A 67 -5.40 -13.11 -0.40
N VAL A 68 -4.54 -12.67 -1.30
CA VAL A 68 -3.73 -13.58 -2.14
C VAL A 68 -2.56 -14.14 -1.36
N PHE A 69 -1.87 -13.30 -0.60
CA PHE A 69 -0.59 -13.65 0.01
C PHE A 69 -0.63 -13.71 1.53
N ASN A 70 -1.74 -13.36 2.18
CA ASN A 70 -1.86 -13.42 3.64
C ASN A 70 -0.75 -12.59 4.31
N VAL A 71 -0.53 -11.37 3.80
CA VAL A 71 0.57 -10.48 4.19
C VAL A 71 0.39 -9.86 5.57
N ILE A 72 1.52 -9.50 6.19
CA ILE A 72 1.59 -8.57 7.30
C ILE A 72 2.50 -7.38 6.89
N PRO A 73 2.28 -6.16 7.42
CA PRO A 73 1.24 -5.77 8.38
C PRO A 73 -0.17 -5.65 7.74
N THR A 74 -1.22 -5.77 8.56
CA THR A 74 -2.63 -5.59 8.16
C THR A 74 -3.48 -5.11 9.35
N ASP A 75 -4.50 -4.29 9.08
CA ASP A 75 -5.45 -3.83 10.10
C ASP A 75 -6.35 -4.93 10.67
N LYS A 76 -6.31 -6.14 10.10
CA LYS A 76 -7.07 -7.30 10.59
C LYS A 76 -6.46 -7.97 11.83
N LEU A 77 -5.20 -7.63 12.17
CA LEU A 77 -4.43 -8.28 13.23
C LEU A 77 -4.06 -7.26 14.30
N LYS A 78 -4.60 -7.42 15.50
CA LYS A 78 -4.49 -6.47 16.61
C LYS A 78 -3.49 -6.89 17.67
N ASP A 79 -3.04 -8.14 17.68
CA ASP A 79 -2.03 -8.65 18.61
C ASP A 79 -1.15 -9.75 18.00
N PHE A 80 -0.13 -10.17 18.74
CA PHE A 80 0.84 -11.18 18.29
C PHE A 80 0.27 -12.60 18.19
N VAL A 81 -0.79 -12.92 18.96
CA VAL A 81 -1.44 -14.23 18.89
C VAL A 81 -2.18 -14.36 17.56
N GLU A 82 -2.93 -13.33 17.19
CA GLU A 82 -3.60 -13.24 15.89
C GLU A 82 -2.58 -13.31 14.73
N VAL A 83 -1.44 -12.61 14.84
CA VAL A 83 -0.36 -12.70 13.84
C VAL A 83 0.18 -14.12 13.72
N GLN A 84 0.46 -14.80 14.82
CA GLN A 84 0.98 -16.17 14.78
C GLN A 84 -0.01 -17.12 14.10
N MET A 85 -1.30 -17.01 14.43
CA MET A 85 -2.35 -17.80 13.80
C MET A 85 -2.54 -17.45 12.32
N HIS A 86 -2.33 -16.18 11.95
CA HIS A 86 -2.42 -15.73 10.57
C HIS A 86 -1.28 -16.29 9.72
N VAL A 87 -0.03 -16.11 10.16
CA VAL A 87 1.18 -16.55 9.43
C VAL A 87 1.27 -18.08 9.31
N ALA A 88 0.68 -18.84 10.23
CA ALA A 88 0.61 -20.29 10.14
C ALA A 88 -0.30 -20.81 8.99
N LYS A 89 -1.15 -19.97 8.40
CA LYS A 89 -2.02 -20.35 7.28
C LYS A 89 -1.25 -20.30 5.96
N ILE A 90 -1.46 -21.32 5.12
CA ILE A 90 -0.91 -21.35 3.76
C ILE A 90 -1.68 -20.33 2.90
N PRO A 91 -1.01 -19.40 2.19
CA PRO A 91 -1.67 -18.37 1.41
C PRO A 91 -2.39 -18.91 0.17
N LEU A 92 -3.33 -18.12 -0.36
CA LEU A 92 -4.06 -18.48 -1.59
C LEU A 92 -3.11 -18.69 -2.78
N SER A 93 -2.04 -17.90 -2.86
CA SER A 93 -0.99 -18.03 -3.88
C SER A 93 -0.34 -19.41 -3.96
N GLU A 94 -0.33 -20.16 -2.87
CA GLU A 94 0.24 -21.51 -2.81
C GLU A 94 -0.84 -22.60 -2.94
N THR A 95 -1.98 -22.40 -2.28
CA THR A 95 -3.09 -23.37 -2.31
C THR A 95 -3.78 -23.46 -3.67
N VAL A 96 -4.10 -22.32 -4.31
CA VAL A 96 -4.81 -22.26 -5.60
C VAL A 96 -4.20 -21.16 -6.50
N PRO A 97 -3.01 -21.40 -7.10
CA PRO A 97 -2.27 -20.37 -7.84
C PRO A 97 -3.05 -19.74 -8.99
N GLN A 98 -3.90 -20.49 -9.68
CA GLN A 98 -4.69 -19.99 -10.81
C GLN A 98 -5.70 -18.93 -10.36
N VAL A 99 -6.35 -19.16 -9.21
CA VAL A 99 -7.28 -18.18 -8.62
C VAL A 99 -6.52 -16.96 -8.11
N ALA A 100 -5.34 -17.15 -7.51
CA ALA A 100 -4.47 -16.05 -7.12
C ALA A 100 -4.11 -15.16 -8.33
N GLU A 101 -3.70 -15.75 -9.45
CA GLU A 101 -3.40 -15.01 -10.68
C GLU A 101 -4.60 -14.19 -11.18
N GLU A 102 -5.84 -14.68 -11.04
CA GLU A 102 -7.04 -13.93 -11.41
C GLU A 102 -7.21 -12.65 -10.57
N TYR A 103 -7.01 -12.72 -9.24
CA TYR A 103 -7.01 -11.54 -8.39
C TYR A 103 -5.88 -10.57 -8.75
N LEU A 104 -4.69 -11.08 -9.07
CA LEU A 104 -3.53 -10.25 -9.37
C LEU A 104 -3.66 -9.47 -10.69
N ARG A 105 -4.50 -9.93 -11.63
CA ARG A 105 -4.80 -9.19 -12.88
C ARG A 105 -5.49 -7.85 -12.63
N ASP A 106 -6.10 -7.69 -11.47
CA ASP A 106 -6.86 -6.53 -11.06
C ASP A 106 -6.04 -5.47 -10.32
N LEU A 107 -4.75 -5.76 -10.05
CA LEU A 107 -3.80 -4.81 -9.46
C LEU A 107 -3.48 -3.66 -10.42
N ILE A 108 -3.44 -2.45 -9.88
CA ILE A 108 -3.00 -1.25 -10.62
C ILE A 108 -1.84 -0.63 -9.86
N GLY A 109 -0.66 -0.65 -10.49
CA GLY A 109 0.56 -0.14 -9.86
C GLY A 109 0.96 -0.90 -8.60
N ASN A 110 1.51 -0.19 -7.62
CA ASN A 110 2.06 -0.74 -6.37
C ASN A 110 1.53 -0.04 -5.11
N LEU A 111 0.63 0.93 -5.26
CA LEU A 111 0.09 1.69 -4.13
C LEU A 111 -0.77 0.80 -3.23
N VAL A 112 -0.59 0.88 -1.91
CA VAL A 112 -1.39 0.21 -0.88
C VAL A 112 -1.67 1.17 0.28
N GLU A 113 -2.68 0.88 1.07
CA GLU A 113 -2.97 1.60 2.31
C GLU A 113 -1.95 1.17 3.38
N PHE A 114 -1.46 2.12 4.17
CA PHE A 114 -0.63 1.79 5.32
C PHE A 114 -1.55 1.39 6.49
N PRO A 115 -1.40 0.18 7.07
CA PRO A 115 -2.27 -0.29 8.14
C PRO A 115 -1.96 0.45 9.44
N LEU A 116 -2.88 1.29 9.90
CA LEU A 116 -2.72 2.12 11.10
C LEU A 116 -3.11 1.38 12.40
N ASN A 117 -3.82 0.27 12.28
CA ASN A 117 -4.37 -0.47 13.39
C ASN A 117 -3.77 -1.88 13.53
N PHE A 118 -2.66 -2.16 12.83
CA PHE A 118 -1.88 -3.37 13.02
C PHE A 118 -1.23 -3.38 14.41
N LEU A 119 -1.39 -4.48 15.16
CA LEU A 119 -0.87 -4.63 16.53
C LEU A 119 -1.33 -3.54 17.52
N ALA A 120 -2.46 -2.90 17.26
CA ALA A 120 -2.96 -1.79 18.09
C ALA A 120 -3.23 -2.17 19.56
N ASN A 121 -3.39 -3.46 19.86
CA ASN A 121 -3.60 -3.96 21.23
C ASN A 121 -2.32 -4.52 21.88
N ALA A 122 -1.17 -4.41 21.20
CA ALA A 122 0.11 -4.91 21.69
C ALA A 122 1.00 -3.76 22.19
N ASN A 123 1.84 -4.05 23.20
CA ASN A 123 2.95 -3.18 23.54
C ASN A 123 4.11 -3.43 22.57
N LEU A 124 4.39 -2.47 21.70
CA LEU A 124 5.46 -2.55 20.71
C LEU A 124 6.83 -2.11 21.25
N ALA A 125 6.89 -1.63 22.50
CA ALA A 125 8.16 -1.32 23.13
C ALA A 125 8.97 -2.61 23.36
N PRO A 126 10.30 -2.57 23.20
CA PRO A 126 11.16 -3.67 23.59
C PRO A 126 10.92 -4.09 25.05
N GLY A 127 10.93 -5.41 25.29
CA GLY A 127 10.86 -5.92 26.66
C GLY A 127 12.08 -5.48 27.46
N PHE A 128 11.90 -5.11 28.72
CA PHE A 128 12.97 -4.55 29.57
C PHE A 128 14.19 -5.49 29.74
N THR A 129 13.98 -6.79 29.59
CA THR A 129 15.03 -7.82 29.66
C THR A 129 15.65 -8.15 28.31
N SER A 130 15.17 -7.55 27.21
CA SER A 130 15.73 -7.74 25.87
C SER A 130 16.93 -6.81 25.65
N LYS A 131 17.79 -7.14 24.68
CA LYS A 131 18.94 -6.30 24.33
C LYS A 131 18.49 -4.90 23.90
N GLU A 132 17.37 -4.85 23.17
CA GLU A 132 16.71 -3.65 22.68
C GLU A 132 16.03 -2.84 23.80
N GLY A 133 15.65 -3.49 24.92
CA GLY A 133 15.10 -2.81 26.10
C GLY A 133 16.14 -2.11 26.97
N ILE A 134 17.43 -2.48 26.83
CA ILE A 134 18.53 -1.90 27.61
C ILE A 134 19.15 -0.69 26.89
N VAL A 135 18.94 -0.54 25.57
CA VAL A 135 19.44 0.62 24.83
C VAL A 135 18.54 1.85 25.05
N PRO A 136 19.11 3.08 25.04
CA PRO A 136 18.31 4.30 25.18
C PRO A 136 17.25 4.42 24.10
N SER A 137 16.06 4.92 24.45
CA SER A 137 14.97 5.13 23.49
C SER A 137 15.35 6.06 22.33
N SER A 138 16.35 6.93 22.51
CA SER A 138 16.90 7.81 21.46
C SER A 138 17.55 7.05 20.30
N VAL A 139 17.78 5.75 20.42
CA VAL A 139 18.21 4.92 19.29
C VAL A 139 17.06 4.70 18.30
N PHE A 140 15.81 4.81 18.75
CA PHE A 140 14.61 4.49 17.99
C PHE A 140 13.78 5.72 17.57
N THR A 141 14.19 6.93 17.93
CA THR A 141 13.51 8.21 17.65
C THR A 141 14.48 9.23 17.10
#